data_AF-A0A2S2B4Q7-F1
#
_entry.id   AF-A0A2S2B4Q7-F1
#
_cell.length_a   1.000
_cell.length_b   1.000
_cell.length_c   1.000
_cell.angle_alpha   90.00
_cell.angle_beta   90.00
_cell.angle_gamma   90.00
#
_symmetry.space_group_name_H-M   'P 1'
#
loop_
_entity.id
_entity.type
_entity.pdbx_description
1 polymer ?
#
loop_
_entity_poly.entity_id
_entity_poly.type
_entity_poly.pdbx_seq_one_letter_code
_entity_poly.pdbx_strand_id
1 'polypeptide(L)'
;PGAGQQGPRSQAPVASAAASRLASPQASSRVSSAASTLVSSGPANPAALSNTISSVVSQISASNPGLSGCDVLVQALLEIVSALVYILGSSSIGQINYGAASQYTQLVGRSVAQALG
;
A
#
# COMPACT_ATOMS: atom_id res chain seq x y z
N PRO A 1 -10.78 42.86 -10.99
CA PRO A 1 -11.48 41.60 -10.62
C PRO A 1 -10.71 40.38 -11.17
N GLY A 2 -9.88 39.77 -10.32
CA GLY A 2 -8.92 38.74 -10.72
C GLY A 2 -9.59 37.38 -10.95
N ALA A 3 -9.25 36.76 -12.08
CA ALA A 3 -9.55 35.36 -12.35
C ALA A 3 -8.72 34.49 -11.40
N GLY A 4 -9.40 33.75 -10.53
CA GLY A 4 -8.77 32.78 -9.63
C GLY A 4 -8.08 31.69 -10.44
N GLN A 5 -6.75 31.65 -10.34
CA GLN A 5 -5.94 30.56 -10.86
C GLN A 5 -6.37 29.25 -10.19
N GLN A 6 -6.92 28.34 -11.00
CA GLN A 6 -7.23 26.98 -10.60
C GLN A 6 -5.91 26.20 -10.53
N GLY A 7 -5.21 26.33 -9.40
CA GLY A 7 -4.01 25.54 -9.10
C GLY A 7 -4.34 24.04 -8.97
N PRO A 8 -3.33 23.16 -9.04
CA PRO A 8 -3.53 21.72 -8.91
C PRO A 8 -4.29 21.43 -7.62
N ARG A 9 -5.41 20.70 -7.71
CA ARG A 9 -6.22 20.29 -6.54
C ARG A 9 -5.29 19.63 -5.52
N SER A 10 -5.05 20.30 -4.39
CA SER A 10 -4.21 19.78 -3.31
C SER A 10 -4.73 18.40 -2.88
N GLN A 11 -3.97 17.35 -3.14
CA GLN A 11 -4.22 15.97 -2.64
C GLN A 11 -3.73 15.79 -1.19
N ALA A 12 -3.07 16.81 -0.64
CA ALA A 12 -2.64 16.89 0.76
C ALA A 12 -3.68 16.41 1.79
N PRO A 13 -4.98 16.79 1.72
CA PRO A 13 -5.97 16.29 2.69
C PRO A 13 -6.20 14.78 2.61
N VAL A 14 -6.09 14.15 1.44
CA VAL A 14 -6.30 12.70 1.27
C VAL A 14 -5.14 11.92 1.89
N ALA A 15 -3.90 12.32 1.61
CA ALA A 15 -2.71 11.69 2.18
C ALA A 15 -2.68 11.84 3.71
N SER A 16 -2.98 13.02 4.24
CA SER A 16 -3.04 13.26 5.70
C SER A 16 -4.15 12.45 6.38
N ALA A 17 -5.31 12.30 5.74
CA ALA A 17 -6.40 11.48 6.26
C ALA A 17 -6.01 9.99 6.28
N ALA A 18 -5.40 9.48 5.22
CA ALA A 18 -4.92 8.11 5.17
C ALA A 18 -3.80 7.85 6.19
N ALA A 19 -2.85 8.79 6.34
CA ALA A 19 -1.82 8.71 7.38
C ALA A 19 -2.42 8.68 8.80
N SER A 20 -3.47 9.47 9.05
CA SER A 20 -4.17 9.46 10.35
C SER A 20 -4.84 8.11 10.62
N ARG A 21 -5.42 7.47 9.59
CA ARG A 21 -5.98 6.10 9.70
C ARG A 21 -4.89 5.05 9.85
N LEU A 22 -3.73 5.22 9.20
CA LEU A 22 -2.57 4.35 9.30
C LEU A 22 -2.00 4.33 10.73
N ALA A 23 -2.07 5.44 11.45
CA ALA A 23 -1.67 5.52 12.86
C ALA A 23 -2.62 4.77 13.83
N SER A 24 -3.72 4.19 13.33
CA SER A 24 -4.64 3.41 14.15
C SER A 24 -4.08 2.02 14.52
N PRO A 25 -4.50 1.46 15.67
CA PRO A 25 -4.10 0.10 16.07
C PRO A 25 -4.58 -0.98 15.08
N GLN A 26 -5.70 -0.75 14.40
CA GLN A 26 -6.22 -1.68 13.39
C GLN A 26 -5.29 -1.73 12.17
N ALA A 27 -4.84 -0.58 11.68
CA ALA A 27 -3.87 -0.53 10.59
C ALA A 27 -2.54 -1.19 11.00
N SER A 28 -2.06 -0.98 12.22
CA SER A 28 -0.85 -1.66 12.72
C SER A 28 -0.97 -3.20 12.68
N SER A 29 -2.15 -3.75 13.02
CA SER A 29 -2.41 -5.19 12.96
C SER A 29 -2.40 -5.73 11.53
N ARG A 30 -2.97 -4.97 10.58
CA ARG A 30 -2.97 -5.31 9.15
C ARG A 30 -1.57 -5.23 8.54
N VAL A 31 -0.80 -4.19 8.88
CA VAL A 31 0.60 -4.02 8.46
C VAL A 31 1.46 -5.18 8.95
N SER A 32 1.32 -5.58 10.22
CA SER A 32 2.06 -6.72 10.78
C SER A 32 1.69 -8.05 10.08
N SER A 33 0.40 -8.28 9.83
CA SER A 33 -0.09 -9.47 9.12
C SER A 33 0.39 -9.51 7.66
N ALA A 34 0.37 -8.36 6.98
CA ALA A 34 0.89 -8.21 5.63
C ALA A 34 2.39 -8.48 5.59
N ALA A 35 3.16 -7.91 6.52
CA ALA A 35 4.58 -8.15 6.61
C ALA A 35 4.90 -9.65 6.84
N SER A 36 4.17 -10.30 7.76
CA SER A 36 4.35 -11.73 8.04
C SER A 36 4.07 -12.59 6.79
N THR A 37 2.99 -12.27 6.05
CA THR A 37 2.62 -12.97 4.82
C THR A 37 3.67 -12.79 3.72
N LEU A 38 4.15 -11.56 3.52
CA LEU A 38 5.17 -11.22 2.52
C LEU A 38 6.52 -11.86 2.83
N VAL A 39 6.93 -11.90 4.10
CA VAL A 39 8.16 -12.58 4.52
C VAL A 39 8.02 -14.09 4.33
N SER A 40 6.91 -14.68 4.75
CA SER A 40 6.70 -16.13 4.67
C SER A 40 6.61 -16.64 3.22
N SER A 41 6.05 -15.84 2.31
CA SER A 41 5.82 -16.24 0.92
C SER A 41 6.91 -15.77 -0.04
N GLY A 42 7.84 -14.94 0.44
CA GLY A 42 8.83 -14.21 -0.34
C GLY A 42 8.28 -12.87 -0.85
N PRO A 43 8.95 -11.73 -0.59
CA PRO A 43 8.45 -10.40 -0.94
C PRO A 43 8.37 -10.13 -2.47
N ALA A 44 9.00 -10.99 -3.27
CA ALA A 44 9.00 -10.97 -4.73
C ALA A 44 7.99 -11.94 -5.37
N ASN A 45 7.11 -12.57 -4.58
CA ASN A 45 6.12 -13.50 -5.10
C ASN A 45 4.84 -12.76 -5.55
N PRO A 46 4.51 -12.74 -6.85
CA PRO A 46 3.37 -11.98 -7.36
C PRO A 46 2.04 -12.43 -6.74
N ALA A 47 1.83 -13.74 -6.57
CA ALA A 47 0.57 -14.26 -6.03
C ALA A 47 0.39 -13.87 -4.56
N ALA A 48 1.47 -13.90 -3.77
CA ALA A 48 1.43 -13.46 -2.38
C ALA A 48 1.14 -11.96 -2.26
N LEU A 49 1.75 -11.14 -3.13
CA LEU A 49 1.49 -9.71 -3.18
C LEU A 49 0.02 -9.43 -3.53
N SER A 50 -0.53 -10.07 -4.57
CA SER A 50 -1.94 -9.92 -4.97
C SER A 50 -2.90 -10.31 -3.84
N ASN A 51 -2.66 -11.45 -3.18
CA ASN A 51 -3.48 -11.95 -2.08
C ASN A 51 -3.42 -11.03 -0.86
N THR A 52 -2.23 -10.48 -0.55
CA THR A 52 -2.04 -9.56 0.57
C THR A 52 -2.79 -8.25 0.29
N ILE A 53 -2.69 -7.69 -0.93
CA ILE A 53 -3.42 -6.49 -1.33
C ILE A 53 -4.93 -6.72 -1.22
N SER A 54 -5.44 -7.82 -1.78
CA SER A 54 -6.87 -8.15 -1.73
C SER A 54 -7.38 -8.28 -0.28
N SER A 55 -6.61 -8.92 0.60
CA SER A 55 -6.94 -9.08 2.01
C SER A 55 -6.97 -7.73 2.74
N VAL A 56 -5.97 -6.88 2.53
CA VAL A 56 -5.89 -5.55 3.16
C VAL A 56 -7.02 -4.64 2.67
N VAL A 57 -7.29 -4.62 1.36
CA VAL A 57 -8.42 -3.87 0.76
C VAL A 57 -9.75 -4.31 1.36
N SER A 58 -9.98 -5.61 1.47
CA SER A 58 -11.21 -6.17 2.05
C SER A 58 -11.37 -5.76 3.52
N GLN A 59 -10.31 -5.88 4.32
CA GLN A 59 -10.33 -5.52 5.74
C GLN A 59 -10.51 -4.01 5.97
N ILE A 60 -9.91 -3.16 5.14
CA ILE A 60 -10.09 -1.71 5.20
C ILE A 60 -11.54 -1.35 4.85
N SER A 61 -12.08 -1.94 3.79
CA SER A 61 -13.47 -1.70 3.36
C SER A 61 -14.46 -2.09 4.46
N ALA A 62 -14.26 -3.26 5.07
CA ALA A 62 -15.07 -3.73 6.18
C ALA A 62 -14.97 -2.84 7.43
N SER A 63 -13.76 -2.33 7.73
CA SER A 63 -13.53 -1.46 8.90
C SER A 63 -13.97 -0.02 8.68
N ASN A 64 -14.18 0.41 7.43
CA ASN A 64 -14.50 1.80 7.09
C ASN A 64 -15.60 1.86 6.00
N PRO A 65 -16.85 1.46 6.30
CA PRO A 65 -17.93 1.36 5.32
C PRO A 65 -18.40 2.69 4.69
N GLY A 66 -17.75 3.82 4.98
CA GLY A 66 -18.02 5.13 4.37
C GLY A 66 -16.90 5.63 3.45
N LEU A 67 -15.83 4.87 3.25
CA LEU A 67 -14.74 5.28 2.36
C LEU A 67 -15.08 5.02 0.91
N SER A 68 -14.68 5.97 0.06
CA SER A 68 -14.67 5.75 -1.39
C SER A 68 -13.68 4.63 -1.73
N GLY A 69 -13.92 3.90 -2.83
CA GLY A 69 -12.97 2.88 -3.30
C GLY A 69 -11.55 3.42 -3.53
N CYS A 70 -11.42 4.70 -3.92
CA CYS A 70 -10.12 5.38 -4.02
C CYS A 70 -9.44 5.55 -2.65
N ASP A 71 -10.17 5.96 -1.61
CA ASP A 71 -9.64 6.06 -0.23
C ASP A 71 -9.20 4.70 0.32
N VAL A 72 -9.99 3.65 0.05
CA VAL A 72 -9.65 2.28 0.41
C VAL A 72 -8.35 1.86 -0.28
N LEU A 73 -8.21 2.13 -1.57
CA LEU A 73 -7.02 1.80 -2.34
C LEU A 73 -5.78 2.56 -1.83
N VAL A 74 -5.91 3.88 -1.61
CA VAL A 74 -4.82 4.70 -1.06
C VAL A 74 -4.39 4.18 0.31
N GLN A 75 -5.35 3.85 1.18
CA GLN A 75 -5.08 3.29 2.50
C GLN A 75 -4.39 1.92 2.39
N ALA A 76 -4.85 1.04 1.51
CA ALA A 76 -4.25 -0.28 1.31
C ALA A 76 -2.81 -0.17 0.81
N LEU A 77 -2.54 0.67 -0.19
CA LEU A 77 -1.19 0.89 -0.70
C LEU A 77 -0.27 1.46 0.37
N LEU A 78 -0.73 2.41 1.19
CA LEU A 78 0.04 2.95 2.31
C LEU A 78 0.35 1.89 3.38
N GLU A 79 -0.61 1.02 3.71
CA GLU A 79 -0.39 -0.09 4.65
C GLU A 79 0.62 -1.12 4.11
N ILE A 80 0.56 -1.45 2.82
CA ILE A 80 1.55 -2.35 2.18
C ILE A 80 2.95 -1.71 2.16
N VAL A 81 3.07 -0.43 1.82
CA VAL A 81 4.36 0.28 1.88
C VAL A 81 4.93 0.29 3.29
N SER A 82 4.08 0.50 4.30
CA SER A 82 4.50 0.45 5.71
C SER A 82 5.01 -0.94 6.11
N ALA A 83 4.37 -2.01 5.63
CA ALA A 83 4.82 -3.38 5.85
C ALA A 83 6.18 -3.65 5.19
N LEU A 84 6.39 -3.15 3.97
CA LEU A 84 7.69 -3.26 3.28
C LEU A 84 8.79 -2.50 4.02
N VAL A 85 8.52 -1.28 4.50
CA VAL A 85 9.47 -0.51 5.32
C VAL A 85 9.79 -1.23 6.63
N TYR A 86 8.79 -1.83 7.28
CA TYR A 86 8.99 -2.64 8.47
C TYR A 86 9.92 -3.85 8.21
N ILE A 87 9.72 -4.57 7.10
CA ILE A 87 10.59 -5.67 6.68
C ILE A 87 12.03 -5.17 6.45
N LEU A 88 12.20 -4.04 5.76
CA LEU A 88 13.51 -3.44 5.51
C LEU A 88 14.22 -3.04 6.80
N GLY A 89 13.48 -2.53 7.79
CA GLY A 89 14.04 -2.14 9.09
C GLY A 89 14.65 -3.30 9.88
N SER A 90 14.18 -4.54 9.66
CA SER A 90 14.75 -5.75 10.27
C SER A 90 15.69 -6.53 9.33
N SER A 91 15.83 -6.11 8.08
CA SER A 91 16.60 -6.83 7.07
C SER A 91 18.05 -6.33 6.99
N SER A 92 18.98 -7.24 6.70
CA SER A 92 20.32 -6.86 6.29
C SER A 92 20.32 -6.58 4.79
N ILE A 93 20.55 -5.31 4.40
CA ILE A 93 20.54 -4.91 2.99
C ILE A 93 21.88 -5.29 2.34
N GLY A 94 21.81 -6.25 1.40
CA GLY A 94 22.94 -6.67 0.59
C GLY A 94 23.09 -5.88 -0.72
N GLN A 95 23.62 -6.52 -1.75
CA GLN A 95 23.76 -5.91 -3.07
C GLN A 95 22.39 -5.65 -3.72
N ILE A 96 22.20 -4.44 -4.24
CA ILE A 96 20.96 -4.03 -4.91
C ILE A 96 21.11 -4.24 -6.42
N ASN A 97 20.22 -5.03 -7.01
CA ASN A 97 20.15 -5.20 -8.46
C ASN A 97 19.23 -4.15 -9.09
N TYR A 98 19.79 -2.99 -9.45
CA TYR A 98 19.06 -1.90 -10.09
C TYR A 98 18.44 -2.29 -11.45
N GLY A 99 19.05 -3.23 -12.19
CA GLY A 99 18.52 -3.73 -13.47
C GLY A 99 17.18 -4.47 -13.30
N ALA A 100 16.94 -5.06 -12.13
CA ALA A 100 15.69 -5.75 -11.82
C ALA A 100 14.56 -4.80 -11.34
N ALA A 101 14.84 -3.51 -11.10
CA ALA A 101 13.83 -2.57 -10.59
C ALA A 101 12.60 -2.44 -11.51
N SER A 102 12.81 -2.48 -12.83
CA SER A 102 11.73 -2.48 -13.82
C SER A 102 10.84 -3.72 -13.69
N GLN A 103 11.45 -4.89 -13.49
CA GLN A 103 10.73 -6.15 -13.29
C GLN A 103 9.87 -6.12 -12.03
N TYR A 104 10.39 -5.63 -10.91
CA TYR A 104 9.62 -5.48 -9.67
C TYR A 104 8.47 -4.47 -9.82
N THR A 105 8.69 -3.37 -10.55
CA THR A 105 7.62 -2.41 -10.87
C THR A 105 6.48 -3.06 -11.65
N GLN A 106 6.82 -3.87 -12.67
CA GLN A 106 5.83 -4.62 -13.44
C GLN A 106 5.09 -5.66 -12.59
N LEU A 107 5.78 -6.30 -11.66
CA LEU A 107 5.20 -7.25 -10.71
C LEU A 107 4.15 -6.56 -9.83
N VAL A 108 4.50 -5.44 -9.20
CA VAL A 108 3.56 -4.66 -8.37
C VAL A 108 2.35 -4.22 -9.19
N GLY A 109 2.56 -3.69 -10.40
CA GLY A 109 1.46 -3.28 -11.28
C GLY A 109 0.50 -4.43 -11.60
N ARG A 110 1.02 -5.62 -11.89
CA ARG A 110 0.20 -6.82 -12.14
C ARG A 110 -0.56 -7.27 -10.90
N SER A 111 0.09 -7.31 -9.74
CA SER A 111 -0.55 -7.74 -8.50
C SER A 111 -1.67 -6.81 -8.04
N VAL A 112 -1.47 -5.49 -8.19
CA VAL A 112 -2.52 -4.50 -7.93
C VAL A 112 -3.68 -4.68 -8.91
N ALA A 113 -3.40 -4.84 -10.21
CA ALA A 113 -4.44 -5.07 -11.21
C ALA A 113 -5.22 -6.37 -10.94
N GLN A 114 -4.55 -7.44 -10.52
CA GLN A 114 -5.19 -8.71 -10.17
C GLN A 114 -6.02 -8.65 -8.88
N ALA A 115 -5.61 -7.82 -7.90
CA ALA A 115 -6.32 -7.69 -6.65
C ALA A 115 -7.59 -6.82 -6.75
N LEU A 116 -7.67 -6.00 -7.80
CA LEU A 116 -8.74 -5.01 -8.01
C LEU A 116 -9.64 -5.32 -9.22
N GLY A 117 -9.22 -6.23 -10.10
CA GLY A 117 -10.02 -6.73 -11.22
C GLY A 117 -10.94 -7.86 -10.79
#